data_AF-A0A2V8QN54-F1
#
_entry.id   AF-A0A2V8QN54-F1
#
_cell.length_a   1.000
_cell.length_b   1.000
_cell.length_c   1.000
_cell.angle_alpha   90.00
_cell.angle_beta   90.00
_cell.angle_gamma   90.00
#
_symmetry.space_group_name_H-M   'P 1'
#
loop_
_entity.id
_entity.type
_entity.pdbx_description
1 polymer ?
#
loop_
_entity_poly.entity_id
_entity_poly.type
_entity_poly.pdbx_seq_one_letter_code
_entity_poly.pdbx_strand_id
1 'polypeptide(L)'
;MRDWTIARFRLLGFLPLILFLAQVAHYARFGGLGNLAWMCNVGNLLLAIGLFLNHKELIRAAAIWTIPGLGIWFWFVWLNGSTPWSSTLAHVGGIIVGMIVLRRVRMDRIAWLYALAWYLFMQLVSRTVTSPDLNVNVAHHIQTGWENTFSSYWKFWLVMTVVGAVGLWAIGLVLSWIWPAASIKAQVEEPA
;
A
#
# COMPACT_ATOMS: atom_id res chain seq x y z
N MET A 1 -23.57 5.38 -14.51
CA MET A 1 -22.64 5.53 -13.35
C MET A 1 -22.10 6.95 -13.39
N ARG A 2 -22.31 7.71 -12.32
CA ARG A 2 -22.25 9.19 -12.26
C ARG A 2 -20.88 9.76 -12.66
N ASP A 3 -20.83 10.76 -13.53
CA ASP A 3 -19.61 11.47 -13.92
C ASP A 3 -19.06 12.27 -12.72
N TRP A 4 -17.89 11.85 -12.23
CA TRP A 4 -17.15 12.60 -11.23
C TRP A 4 -16.35 13.68 -11.94
N THR A 5 -16.57 14.94 -11.58
CA THR A 5 -15.65 16.01 -11.97
C THR A 5 -14.28 15.75 -11.35
N ILE A 6 -13.20 16.17 -12.02
CA ILE A 6 -11.82 16.00 -11.52
C ILE A 6 -11.69 16.57 -10.09
N ALA A 7 -12.34 17.70 -9.81
CA ALA A 7 -12.39 18.28 -8.48
C ALA A 7 -12.97 17.32 -7.43
N ARG A 8 -14.15 16.73 -7.69
CA ARG A 8 -14.78 15.75 -6.78
C ARG A 8 -13.91 14.52 -6.57
N PHE A 9 -13.21 14.07 -7.61
CA PHE A 9 -12.29 12.93 -7.52
C PHE A 9 -11.08 13.25 -6.62
N ARG A 10 -10.47 14.43 -6.80
CA ARG A 10 -9.35 14.90 -5.96
C ARG A 10 -9.75 15.06 -4.48
N LEU A 11 -10.97 15.51 -4.21
CA LEU A 11 -11.50 15.65 -2.84
C LEU A 11 -11.54 14.32 -2.08
N LEU A 12 -11.62 13.17 -2.76
CA LEU A 12 -11.52 11.87 -2.10
C LEU A 12 -10.18 11.67 -1.41
N GLY A 13 -9.12 12.38 -1.83
CA GLY A 13 -7.79 12.32 -1.21
C GLY A 13 -7.77 12.77 0.26
N PHE A 14 -8.75 13.57 0.69
CA PHE A 14 -8.89 13.94 2.10
C PHE A 14 -9.24 12.74 2.99
N LEU A 15 -9.97 11.74 2.48
CA LEU A 15 -10.32 10.56 3.27
C LEU A 15 -9.08 9.77 3.73
N PRO A 16 -8.20 9.27 2.83
CA PRO A 16 -7.02 8.54 3.26
C PRO A 16 -6.00 9.46 3.96
N LEU A 17 -5.98 10.77 3.66
CA LEU A 17 -5.17 11.71 4.43
C LEU A 17 -5.62 11.79 5.89
N ILE A 18 -6.92 11.92 6.17
CA ILE A 18 -7.45 11.96 7.54
C ILE A 18 -7.16 10.65 8.26
N LEU A 19 -7.30 9.50 7.59
CA LEU A 19 -6.94 8.20 8.16
C LEU A 19 -5.46 8.13 8.56
N PHE A 20 -4.56 8.63 7.71
CA PHE A 20 -3.14 8.73 8.02
C PHE A 20 -2.87 9.71 9.17
N LEU A 21 -3.47 10.89 9.16
CA LEU A 21 -3.29 11.90 10.22
C LEU A 21 -3.83 11.43 11.57
N ALA A 22 -4.91 10.63 11.59
CA ALA A 22 -5.39 10.00 12.82
C ALA A 22 -4.35 9.04 13.41
N GLN A 23 -3.63 8.28 12.56
CA GLN A 23 -2.51 7.45 13.00
C GLN A 23 -1.32 8.28 13.47
N VAL A 24 -1.02 9.40 12.80
CA VAL A 24 0.02 10.34 13.26
C VAL A 24 -0.31 10.86 14.65
N ALA A 25 -1.54 11.33 14.88
CA ALA A 25 -1.99 11.81 16.18
C ALA A 25 -1.92 10.72 17.26
N HIS A 26 -2.30 9.48 16.92
CA HIS A 26 -2.18 8.34 17.82
C HIS A 26 -0.72 8.09 18.23
N TYR A 27 0.19 7.88 17.27
CA TYR A 27 1.59 7.57 17.57
C TYR A 27 2.36 8.77 18.15
N ALA A 28 1.93 10.01 17.88
CA ALA A 28 2.49 11.20 18.54
C ALA A 28 2.13 11.25 20.04
N ARG A 29 0.94 10.77 20.40
CA ARG A 29 0.46 10.75 21.80
C ARG A 29 0.97 9.55 22.60
N PHE A 30 1.01 8.38 21.97
CA PHE A 30 1.30 7.11 22.65
C PHE A 30 2.70 6.55 22.33
N GLY A 31 3.50 7.26 21.54
CA GLY A 31 4.82 6.83 21.10
C GLY A 31 4.77 5.87 19.90
N GLY A 32 5.93 5.54 19.33
CA GLY A 32 6.03 4.59 18.22
C GLY A 32 5.86 5.18 16.82
N LEU A 33 6.20 6.46 16.62
CA LEU A 33 6.11 7.16 15.32
C LEU A 33 6.78 6.41 14.15
N GLY A 34 7.81 5.61 14.40
CA GLY A 34 8.43 4.77 13.37
C GLY A 34 7.44 3.81 12.69
N ASN A 35 6.37 3.39 13.38
CA ASN A 35 5.32 2.55 12.82
C ASN A 35 4.51 3.24 11.71
N LEU A 36 4.57 4.56 11.57
CA LEU A 36 3.95 5.27 10.45
C LEU A 36 4.57 4.88 9.10
N ALA A 37 5.83 4.42 9.09
CA ALA A 37 6.53 4.00 7.89
C ALA A 37 6.14 2.59 7.40
N TRP A 38 5.33 1.84 8.16
CA TRP A 38 4.77 0.58 7.66
C TRP A 38 4.00 0.81 6.36
N MET A 39 4.21 -0.06 5.37
CA MET A 39 3.61 0.05 4.04
C MET A 39 2.08 0.22 4.08
N CYS A 40 1.41 -0.42 5.04
CA CYS A 40 -0.03 -0.27 5.23
C CYS A 40 -0.45 1.13 5.74
N ASN A 41 0.34 1.78 6.58
CA ASN A 41 0.08 3.14 7.06
C ASN A 41 0.43 4.17 5.96
N VAL A 42 1.64 4.11 5.42
CA VAL A 42 2.09 5.05 4.37
C VAL A 42 1.31 4.86 3.06
N GLY A 43 0.68 3.70 2.84
CA GLY A 43 -0.23 3.46 1.72
C GLY A 43 -1.39 4.45 1.67
N ASN A 44 -1.94 4.86 2.82
CA ASN A 44 -2.96 5.90 2.88
C ASN A 44 -2.41 7.26 2.45
N LEU A 45 -1.19 7.62 2.88
CA LEU A 45 -0.54 8.85 2.44
C LEU A 45 -0.27 8.83 0.93
N LEU A 46 0.24 7.72 0.39
CA LEU A 46 0.48 7.55 -1.04
C LEU A 46 -0.83 7.66 -1.84
N LEU A 47 -1.92 7.06 -1.34
CA LEU A 47 -3.23 7.15 -1.96
C LEU A 47 -3.75 8.59 -1.98
N ALA A 48 -3.61 9.32 -0.88
CA ALA A 48 -3.97 10.73 -0.79
C ALA A 48 -3.19 11.58 -1.82
N ILE A 49 -1.87 11.40 -1.89
CA ILE A 49 -0.99 12.08 -2.85
C ILE A 49 -1.43 11.77 -4.29
N GLY A 50 -1.64 10.48 -4.60
CA GLY A 50 -2.11 10.04 -5.91
C GLY A 50 -3.45 10.69 -6.29
N LEU A 51 -4.38 10.78 -5.36
CA LEU A 51 -5.69 11.41 -5.58
C LEU A 51 -5.58 12.92 -5.80
N PHE A 52 -4.82 13.64 -4.97
CA PHE A 52 -4.64 15.09 -5.14
C PHE A 52 -3.97 15.44 -6.47
N LEU A 53 -2.94 14.66 -6.86
CA LEU A 53 -2.23 14.83 -8.12
C LEU A 53 -2.98 14.27 -9.33
N ASN A 54 -4.06 13.51 -9.11
CA ASN A 54 -4.73 12.71 -10.15
C ASN A 54 -3.77 11.77 -10.89
N HIS A 55 -2.81 11.19 -10.16
CA HIS A 55 -1.75 10.33 -10.69
C HIS A 55 -2.16 8.86 -10.55
N LYS A 56 -2.51 8.23 -11.68
CA LYS A 56 -3.16 6.90 -11.72
C LYS A 56 -2.23 5.80 -11.18
N GLU A 57 -0.94 5.91 -11.46
CA GLU A 57 0.11 4.96 -11.09
C GLU A 57 0.30 4.92 -9.57
N LEU A 58 0.33 6.09 -8.89
CA LEU A 58 0.39 6.16 -7.44
C LEU A 58 -0.88 5.58 -6.79
N ILE A 59 -2.05 5.88 -7.36
CA ILE A 59 -3.33 5.33 -6.90
C ILE A 59 -3.33 3.80 -7.02
N ARG A 60 -2.90 3.26 -8.17
CA ARG A 60 -2.80 1.82 -8.42
C ARG A 60 -1.81 1.16 -7.46
N ALA A 61 -0.63 1.73 -7.30
CA ALA A 61 0.40 1.22 -6.39
C ALA A 61 -0.11 1.14 -4.94
N ALA A 62 -0.74 2.21 -4.46
CA ALA A 62 -1.34 2.26 -3.13
C ALA A 62 -2.46 1.22 -2.99
N ALA A 63 -3.39 1.16 -3.95
CA ALA A 63 -4.54 0.25 -3.92
C ALA A 63 -4.14 -1.23 -3.97
N ILE A 64 -3.06 -1.61 -4.66
CA ILE A 64 -2.54 -2.99 -4.62
C ILE A 64 -2.03 -3.31 -3.22
N TRP A 65 -1.28 -2.40 -2.60
CA TRP A 65 -0.66 -2.63 -1.28
C TRP A 65 -1.64 -2.65 -0.10
N THR A 66 -2.81 -2.03 -0.21
CA THR A 66 -3.82 -2.10 0.85
C THR A 66 -4.34 -3.52 1.09
N ILE A 67 -4.31 -4.39 0.07
CA ILE A 67 -4.78 -5.79 0.17
C ILE A 67 -3.85 -6.65 1.07
N PRO A 68 -2.55 -6.84 0.74
CA PRO A 68 -1.65 -7.58 1.62
C PRO A 68 -1.42 -6.82 2.93
N GLY A 69 -1.46 -5.49 2.92
CA GLY A 69 -1.40 -4.66 4.12
C GLY A 69 -2.51 -4.99 5.12
N LEU A 70 -3.75 -5.17 4.64
CA LEU A 70 -4.87 -5.60 5.47
C LEU A 70 -4.65 -7.00 6.04
N GLY A 71 -4.19 -7.95 5.22
CA GLY A 71 -3.92 -9.33 5.65
C GLY A 71 -2.84 -9.42 6.72
N ILE A 72 -1.72 -8.72 6.51
CA ILE A 72 -0.60 -8.65 7.47
C ILE A 72 -1.06 -7.97 8.76
N TRP A 73 -1.75 -6.83 8.67
CA TRP A 73 -2.30 -6.16 9.86
C TRP A 73 -3.26 -7.03 10.64
N PHE A 74 -4.15 -7.75 9.95
CA PHE A 74 -5.10 -8.63 10.61
C PHE A 74 -4.36 -9.73 11.41
N TRP A 75 -3.38 -10.37 10.78
CA TRP A 75 -2.63 -11.45 11.42
C TRP A 75 -1.77 -10.97 12.59
N PHE A 76 -1.01 -9.89 12.41
CA PHE A 76 0.02 -9.47 13.36
C PHE A 76 -0.45 -8.42 14.38
N VAL A 77 -1.55 -7.71 14.12
CA VAL A 77 -2.03 -6.63 15.00
C VAL A 77 -3.41 -6.97 15.57
N TRP A 78 -4.36 -7.32 14.71
CA TRP A 78 -5.74 -7.58 15.14
C TRP A 78 -5.86 -8.82 16.02
N LEU A 79 -5.31 -9.97 15.57
CA LEU A 79 -5.36 -11.22 16.33
C LEU A 79 -4.57 -11.17 17.65
N ASN A 80 -3.59 -10.27 17.76
CA ASN A 80 -2.82 -10.05 18.98
C ASN A 80 -3.48 -9.08 19.98
N GLY A 81 -4.72 -8.64 19.72
CA GLY A 81 -5.60 -8.02 20.71
C GLY A 81 -5.33 -6.54 21.06
N SER A 82 -4.37 -5.89 20.41
CA SER A 82 -3.90 -4.55 20.79
C SER A 82 -4.15 -3.48 19.72
N THR A 83 -5.34 -3.49 19.10
CA THR A 83 -5.59 -2.60 17.96
C THR A 83 -6.37 -1.34 18.32
N PRO A 84 -5.75 -0.14 18.29
CA PRO A 84 -6.49 1.11 18.46
C PRO A 84 -7.43 1.33 17.27
N TRP A 85 -8.54 2.02 17.53
CA TRP A 85 -9.56 2.30 16.51
C TRP A 85 -9.00 3.01 15.27
N SER A 86 -8.02 3.92 15.45
CA SER A 86 -7.33 4.60 14.36
C SER A 86 -6.61 3.63 13.41
N SER A 87 -6.07 2.54 13.95
CA SER A 87 -5.41 1.48 13.16
C SER A 87 -6.45 0.72 12.34
N THR A 88 -7.57 0.33 12.94
CA THR A 88 -8.69 -0.30 12.20
C THR A 88 -9.19 0.58 11.06
N LEU A 89 -9.42 1.87 11.35
CA LEU A 89 -9.87 2.82 10.34
C LEU A 89 -8.85 3.00 9.22
N ALA A 90 -7.55 3.05 9.53
CA ALA A 90 -6.51 3.18 8.51
C ALA A 90 -6.49 2.00 7.53
N HIS A 91 -6.66 0.77 8.03
CA HIS A 91 -6.59 -0.43 7.19
C HIS A 91 -7.89 -0.68 6.42
N VAL A 92 -9.03 -0.66 7.13
CA VAL A 92 -10.35 -0.91 6.54
C VAL A 92 -10.80 0.28 5.69
N GLY A 93 -10.64 1.51 6.18
CA GLY A 93 -10.96 2.71 5.41
C GLY A 93 -10.05 2.87 4.20
N GLY A 94 -8.75 2.60 4.35
CA GLY A 94 -7.77 2.68 3.26
C GLY A 94 -8.08 1.72 2.12
N ILE A 95 -8.41 0.45 2.42
CA ILE A 95 -8.79 -0.52 1.38
C ILE A 95 -10.10 -0.16 0.70
N ILE A 96 -11.12 0.31 1.45
CA ILE A 96 -12.42 0.71 0.88
C ILE A 96 -12.21 1.86 -0.11
N VAL A 97 -11.53 2.93 0.31
CA VAL A 97 -11.25 4.07 -0.57
C VAL A 97 -10.42 3.61 -1.77
N GLY A 98 -9.36 2.83 -1.54
CA GLY A 98 -8.48 2.28 -2.57
C GLY A 98 -9.26 1.54 -3.66
N MET A 99 -10.17 0.65 -3.30
CA MET A 99 -10.98 -0.11 -4.26
C MET A 99 -11.98 0.77 -5.02
N ILE A 100 -12.60 1.75 -4.34
CA ILE A 100 -13.52 2.70 -4.97
C ILE A 100 -12.80 3.52 -6.05
N VAL A 101 -11.63 4.06 -5.74
CA VAL A 101 -10.90 4.91 -6.69
C VAL A 101 -10.22 4.08 -7.78
N LEU A 102 -9.77 2.86 -7.46
CA LEU A 102 -9.20 1.92 -8.42
C LEU A 102 -10.21 1.54 -9.51
N ARG A 103 -11.47 1.31 -9.15
CA ARG A 103 -12.55 1.07 -10.11
C ARG A 103 -12.67 2.19 -11.17
N ARG A 104 -12.29 3.42 -10.82
CA ARG A 104 -12.32 4.57 -11.73
C ARG A 104 -11.06 4.70 -12.57
N VAL A 105 -9.88 4.62 -11.95
CA VAL A 105 -8.59 4.75 -12.66
C VAL A 105 -8.21 3.49 -13.46
N ARG A 106 -8.91 2.38 -13.18
CA ARG A 106 -8.66 1.05 -13.75
C ARG A 106 -7.27 0.52 -13.40
N MET A 107 -7.02 -0.75 -13.69
CA MET A 107 -5.77 -1.43 -13.41
C MET A 107 -5.07 -1.79 -14.72
N ASP A 108 -3.83 -1.34 -14.88
CA ASP A 108 -2.95 -1.79 -15.96
C ASP A 108 -2.16 -3.04 -15.52
N ARG A 109 -1.57 -3.75 -16.48
CA ARG A 109 -0.84 -5.01 -16.21
C ARG A 109 0.55 -4.82 -15.58
N ILE A 110 1.04 -3.58 -15.52
CA ILE A 110 2.39 -3.25 -15.01
C ILE A 110 2.34 -2.60 -13.63
N ALA A 111 1.15 -2.34 -13.08
CA ALA A 111 0.96 -1.62 -11.82
C ALA A 111 1.64 -2.27 -10.61
N TRP A 112 1.84 -3.59 -10.66
CA TRP A 112 2.60 -4.32 -9.66
C TRP A 112 4.06 -3.86 -9.59
N LEU A 113 4.64 -3.37 -10.70
CA LEU A 113 5.99 -2.79 -10.72
C LEU A 113 6.03 -1.46 -9.95
N TYR A 114 5.03 -0.60 -10.09
CA TYR A 114 4.94 0.64 -9.30
C TYR A 114 4.82 0.33 -7.81
N ALA A 115 3.99 -0.66 -7.47
CA ALA A 115 3.84 -1.14 -6.10
C ALA A 115 5.16 -1.73 -5.55
N LEU A 116 5.87 -2.51 -6.35
CA LEU A 116 7.16 -3.08 -5.97
C LEU A 116 8.24 -2.00 -5.80
N ALA A 117 8.31 -1.04 -6.73
CA ALA A 117 9.22 0.09 -6.63
C ALA A 117 8.97 0.91 -5.37
N TRP A 118 7.69 1.18 -5.05
CA TRP A 118 7.31 1.85 -3.81
C TRP A 118 7.71 1.06 -2.56
N TYR A 119 7.55 -0.27 -2.57
CA TYR A 119 7.99 -1.13 -1.47
C TYR A 119 9.50 -1.09 -1.25
N LEU A 120 10.29 -1.19 -2.32
CA LEU A 120 11.75 -1.12 -2.22
C LEU A 120 12.20 0.27 -1.73
N PHE A 121 11.57 1.33 -2.23
CA PHE A 121 11.79 2.69 -1.73
C PHE A 121 11.49 2.77 -0.23
N MET A 122 10.33 2.29 0.21
CA MET A 122 9.95 2.35 1.61
C MET A 122 10.79 1.44 2.51
N GLN A 123 11.31 0.32 2.00
CA GLN A 123 12.30 -0.46 2.74
C GLN A 123 13.58 0.34 3.00
N LEU A 124 14.08 1.08 2.00
CA LEU A 124 15.24 1.96 2.17
C LEU A 124 14.95 3.07 3.19
N VAL A 125 13.77 3.72 3.09
CA VAL A 125 13.34 4.74 4.06
C VAL A 125 13.23 4.15 5.46
N SER A 126 12.63 2.97 5.63
CA SER A 126 12.55 2.30 6.94
C SER A 126 13.93 1.96 7.48
N ARG A 127 14.86 1.51 6.62
CA ARG A 127 16.23 1.20 7.03
C ARG A 127 16.99 2.43 7.54
N THR A 128 16.70 3.61 7.02
CA THR A 128 17.42 4.85 7.38
C THR A 128 16.73 5.69 8.46
N VAL A 129 15.41 5.61 8.58
CA VAL A 129 14.63 6.52 9.43
C VAL A 129 14.05 5.83 10.68
N THR A 130 13.80 4.52 10.66
CA THR A 130 13.17 3.82 11.80
C THR A 130 14.19 3.09 12.67
N SER A 131 13.90 2.96 13.97
CA SER A 131 14.70 2.12 14.88
C SER A 131 14.78 0.67 14.35
N PRO A 132 15.96 0.03 14.39
CA PRO A 132 16.14 -1.38 14.04
C PRO A 132 15.19 -2.32 14.78
N ASP A 133 14.90 -2.03 16.05
CA ASP A 133 14.03 -2.86 16.91
C ASP A 133 12.58 -2.95 16.39
N LEU A 134 12.14 -1.96 15.61
CA LEU A 134 10.80 -1.96 15.01
C LEU A 134 10.72 -2.85 13.77
N ASN A 135 11.87 -3.12 13.14
CA ASN A 135 12.00 -3.87 11.89
C ASN A 135 10.94 -3.53 10.83
N VAL A 136 10.61 -2.24 10.69
CA VAL A 136 9.52 -1.78 9.81
C VAL A 136 9.80 -2.21 8.39
N ASN A 137 8.78 -2.77 7.72
CA ASN A 137 8.89 -3.34 6.38
C ASN A 137 10.01 -4.38 6.25
N VAL A 138 10.35 -5.08 7.35
CA VAL A 138 11.44 -6.06 7.44
C VAL A 138 12.79 -5.51 6.97
N ALA A 139 13.05 -4.23 7.23
CA ALA A 139 14.18 -3.50 6.69
C ALA A 139 15.52 -3.72 7.42
N HIS A 140 15.52 -4.36 8.60
CA HIS A 140 16.70 -4.42 9.48
C HIS A 140 17.19 -5.84 9.76
N HIS A 141 16.29 -6.77 10.10
CA HIS A 141 16.65 -8.15 10.44
C HIS A 141 15.57 -9.17 10.02
N ILE A 142 15.88 -10.46 10.17
CA ILE A 142 14.94 -11.55 9.89
C ILE A 142 13.72 -11.38 10.80
N GLN A 143 12.52 -11.51 10.24
CA GLN A 143 11.28 -11.40 11.03
C GLN A 143 11.18 -12.55 12.02
N THR A 144 10.71 -12.26 13.23
CA THR A 144 10.50 -13.27 14.26
C THR A 144 9.62 -14.42 13.76
N GLY A 145 10.05 -15.65 14.01
CA GLY A 145 9.46 -16.90 13.52
C GLY A 145 10.15 -17.49 12.28
N TRP A 146 11.08 -16.76 11.65
CA TRP A 146 11.78 -17.19 10.43
C TRP A 146 13.29 -17.44 10.63
N GLU A 147 13.81 -17.27 11.84
CA GLU A 147 15.23 -17.35 12.17
C GLU A 147 15.82 -18.74 11.90
N ASN A 148 15.03 -19.80 12.09
CA ASN A 148 15.46 -21.17 11.82
C ASN A 148 15.42 -21.56 10.34
N THR A 149 14.72 -20.78 9.52
CA THR A 149 14.56 -21.05 8.08
C THR A 149 15.67 -20.38 7.27
N PHE A 150 16.14 -19.21 7.72
CA PHE A 150 17.11 -18.40 6.98
C PHE A 150 18.40 -18.20 7.76
N SER A 151 19.52 -18.60 7.15
CA SER A 151 20.87 -18.43 7.72
C SER A 151 21.42 -17.01 7.62
N SER A 152 20.80 -16.12 6.83
CA SER A 152 21.23 -14.73 6.72
C SER A 152 20.09 -13.81 6.32
N TYR A 153 20.15 -12.55 6.79
CA TYR A 153 19.17 -11.53 6.47
C TYR A 153 19.04 -11.29 4.96
N TRP A 154 20.13 -11.32 4.20
CA TRP A 154 20.08 -11.13 2.75
C TRP A 154 19.24 -12.20 2.04
N LYS A 155 19.38 -13.46 2.44
CA LYS A 155 18.56 -14.56 1.88
C LYS A 155 17.09 -14.37 2.22
N PHE A 156 16.79 -14.02 3.47
CA PHE A 156 15.43 -13.70 3.90
C PHE A 156 14.84 -12.54 3.09
N TRP A 157 15.56 -11.43 3.01
CA TRP A 157 15.14 -10.23 2.28
C TRP A 157 14.87 -10.51 0.80
N LEU A 158 15.77 -11.24 0.14
CA LEU A 158 15.61 -11.61 -1.27
C LEU A 158 14.36 -12.48 -1.48
N VAL A 159 14.20 -13.52 -0.65
CA VAL A 159 13.04 -14.42 -0.76
C VAL A 159 11.74 -13.67 -0.47
N MET A 160 11.68 -12.86 0.60
CA MET A 160 10.49 -12.08 0.93
C MET A 160 10.17 -11.02 -0.13
N THR A 161 11.19 -10.43 -0.75
CA THR A 161 11.01 -9.50 -1.88
C THR A 161 10.44 -10.22 -3.10
N VAL A 162 10.92 -11.43 -3.43
CA VAL A 162 10.36 -12.24 -4.53
C VAL A 162 8.93 -12.66 -4.23
N VAL A 163 8.65 -13.15 -3.01
CA VAL A 163 7.30 -13.51 -2.58
C VAL A 163 6.37 -12.30 -2.65
N GLY A 164 6.82 -11.14 -2.16
CA GLY A 164 6.11 -9.87 -2.27
C GLY A 164 5.83 -9.51 -3.72
N ALA A 165 6.84 -9.54 -4.59
CA ALA A 165 6.69 -9.23 -6.01
C ALA A 165 5.67 -10.16 -6.71
N VAL A 166 5.73 -11.47 -6.45
CA VAL A 166 4.77 -12.45 -6.97
C VAL A 166 3.35 -12.17 -6.45
N GLY A 167 3.21 -11.85 -5.16
CA GLY A 167 1.93 -11.48 -4.56
C GLY A 167 1.34 -10.21 -5.18
N LEU A 168 2.15 -9.16 -5.33
CA LEU A 168 1.75 -7.91 -5.99
C LEU A 168 1.36 -8.14 -7.45
N TRP A 169 2.13 -8.96 -8.17
CA TRP A 169 1.83 -9.35 -9.55
C TRP A 169 0.49 -10.09 -9.64
N ALA A 170 0.26 -11.10 -8.79
CA ALA A 170 -0.98 -11.86 -8.76
C ALA A 170 -2.19 -10.97 -8.45
N ILE A 171 -2.06 -10.08 -7.46
CA ILE A 171 -3.10 -9.10 -7.11
C ILE A 171 -3.35 -8.16 -8.29
N GLY A 172 -2.29 -7.59 -8.88
CA GLY A 172 -2.38 -6.71 -10.04
C GLY A 172 -3.06 -7.40 -11.23
N LEU A 173 -2.73 -8.67 -11.48
CA LEU A 173 -3.34 -9.49 -12.52
C LEU A 173 -4.84 -9.66 -12.29
N VAL A 174 -5.26 -10.08 -11.09
CA VAL A 174 -6.68 -10.25 -10.74
C VAL A 174 -7.43 -8.92 -10.86
N LEU A 175 -6.87 -7.83 -10.32
CA LEU A 175 -7.49 -6.51 -10.42
C LEU A 175 -7.56 -6.00 -11.87
N SER A 176 -6.60 -6.36 -12.72
CA SER A 176 -6.63 -6.05 -14.16
C SER A 176 -7.74 -6.82 -14.91
N TRP A 177 -8.17 -7.98 -14.41
CA TRP A 177 -9.33 -8.69 -14.95
C TRP A 177 -10.64 -8.08 -14.49
N ILE A 178 -10.72 -7.62 -13.24
CA ILE A 178 -11.93 -7.00 -12.67
C ILE A 178 -12.15 -5.58 -13.25
N TRP A 179 -11.08 -4.78 -13.34
CA TRP A 179 -11.14 -3.40 -13.82
C TRP A 179 -10.03 -3.11 -14.83
N PRO A 180 -10.09 -3.67 -16.05
CA PRO A 180 -9.05 -3.47 -17.06
C PRO A 180 -8.89 -2.00 -17.44
N ALA A 181 -7.64 -1.53 -17.49
CA ALA A 181 -7.30 -0.33 -18.23
C ALA A 181 -7.40 -0.60 -19.74
N ALA A 182 -7.84 0.39 -20.52
CA ALA A 182 -7.84 0.28 -21.97
C ALA A 182 -6.42 -0.07 -22.46
N SER A 183 -6.31 -1.05 -23.35
CA SER A 183 -5.01 -1.42 -23.92
C SER A 183 -4.47 -0.27 -24.77
N ILE A 184 -3.15 -0.04 -24.76
CA ILE A 184 -2.51 0.97 -25.62
C ILE A 184 -2.85 0.75 -27.10
N LYS A 185 -3.05 -0.51 -27.53
CA LYS A 185 -3.48 -0.84 -28.90
C LYS A 185 -4.86 -0.27 -29.25
N ALA A 186 -5.80 -0.26 -28.31
CA ALA A 186 -7.16 0.21 -28.56
C ALA A 186 -7.24 1.74 -28.76
N GLN A 187 -6.25 2.50 -28.28
CA GLN A 187 -6.21 3.97 -28.45
C GLN A 187 -5.59 4.42 -29.77
N VAL A 188 -4.90 3.53 -30.48
CA VAL A 188 -4.25 3.82 -31.77
C VAL A 188 -5.17 3.45 -32.96
N GLU A 189 -6.20 2.63 -32.72
CA GLU A 189 -7.11 2.13 -33.76
C GLU A 189 -8.46 2.89 -33.85
N GLU A 190 -8.73 3.87 -32.99
CA GLU A 190 -9.90 4.77 -33.14
C GLU A 190 -9.53 5.96 -34.05
N PRO A 191 -10.15 6.10 -35.25
CA PRO A 191 -9.97 7.28 -36.08
C PRO A 191 -10.65 8.49 -35.43
N ALA A 192 -9.95 9.63 -35.47
CA ALA A 192 -10.36 10.93 -34.93
C ALA A 192 -11.66 11.48 -35.54
#